data_AF-A0A2V7TZQ7-F1
#
_entry.id   AF-A0A2V7TZQ7-F1
#
_cell.length_a   1.000
_cell.length_b   1.000
_cell.length_c   1.000
_cell.angle_alpha   90.00
_cell.angle_beta   90.00
_cell.angle_gamma   90.00
#
_symmetry.space_group_name_H-M   'P 1'
#
loop_
_entity.id
_entity.type
_entity.pdbx_description
1 polymer ?
#
loop_
_entity_poly.entity_id
_entity_poly.type
_entity_poly.pdbx_seq_one_letter_code
_entity_poly.pdbx_strand_id
1 'polypeptide(L)'
;RLQLQDDGAGNPLSRGGSARDTATSGLVLLERNEDTLRFDPGSGLGRLADQTGGFLIRDTNDLSSGLAEMSEDLSAYYLLSYTPRNDDYDGRFRTITVRLKRPHGRLQARKGYLAVRTALPVPALDYEAPALARLESGPLPTAVSLRLRGLQFPEEPPLSVVPIMVEVPARGLHDLTIVVLVRDASRRVTAKMSQRYTLSDSGEHPDGARPVLFYRETHLAPGSYELQAVAYDARSGAAGATTSALEVPPASPGHLRASSLMVVGSAEKLGAGERTASKPLRYGDVLLYPNLGQAVRREADRALTFFVTAWPSSERPTIDARLEVVHDGRTVSATRSTSLRPDAGGRIQLASSLPLERFPPGAYELRLTLTDGKDEQVRTAAVPIAP
;
A
#
# COMPACT_ATOMS: atom_id res chain seq x y z
N ARG A 1 -1.08 45.71 14.71
CA ARG A 1 0.33 45.88 14.25
C ARG A 1 1.17 45.01 15.18
N LEU A 2 1.60 43.84 14.74
CA LEU A 2 2.21 42.81 15.60
C LEU A 2 3.52 42.37 14.96
N GLN A 3 4.60 42.54 15.72
CA GLN A 3 5.97 42.18 15.38
C GLN A 3 6.18 40.69 15.65
N LEU A 4 6.83 40.02 14.70
CA LEU A 4 7.25 38.61 14.75
C LEU A 4 8.71 38.56 15.22
N GLN A 5 8.99 37.66 16.15
CA GLN A 5 10.36 37.27 16.51
C GLN A 5 10.40 35.75 16.49
N ASP A 6 11.40 35.22 15.80
CA ASP A 6 11.59 33.84 15.38
C ASP A 6 12.74 33.27 16.21
N ASP A 7 12.48 32.26 17.03
CA ASP A 7 13.51 31.50 17.75
C ASP A 7 13.33 30.02 17.41
N GLY A 8 14.28 29.50 16.62
CA GLY A 8 14.35 28.11 16.21
C GLY A 8 14.86 27.20 17.33
N ALA A 9 14.15 26.09 17.55
CA ALA A 9 14.66 24.95 18.29
C ALA A 9 14.15 23.65 17.63
N GLY A 10 15.09 22.78 17.25
CA GLY A 10 14.86 21.53 16.52
C GLY A 10 14.14 20.45 17.32
N ASN A 11 13.46 19.57 16.60
CA ASN A 11 12.64 18.47 17.11
C ASN A 11 13.51 17.26 17.55
N PRO A 12 13.43 16.77 18.80
CA PRO A 12 14.31 15.72 19.34
C PRO A 12 13.92 14.26 18.96
N LEU A 13 13.06 14.03 17.97
CA LEU A 13 12.56 12.68 17.64
C LEU A 13 13.37 11.88 16.59
N SER A 14 14.61 12.28 16.28
CA SER A 14 15.49 11.50 15.39
C SER A 14 16.43 10.58 16.17
N ARG A 15 15.95 9.39 16.54
CA ARG A 15 16.83 8.21 16.78
C ARG A 15 16.26 7.00 16.06
N GLY A 16 16.79 6.74 14.87
CA GLY A 16 16.57 5.50 14.14
C GLY A 16 17.42 4.37 14.75
N GLY A 17 16.77 3.26 15.09
CA GLY A 17 17.46 2.02 15.47
C GLY A 17 17.88 1.23 14.24
N SER A 18 19.17 0.96 14.13
CA SER A 18 19.77 0.08 13.11
C SER A 18 19.47 -1.38 13.43
N ALA A 19 18.91 -2.14 12.48
CA ALA A 19 18.77 -3.59 12.59
C ALA A 19 19.96 -4.29 11.90
N ARG A 20 20.74 -5.05 12.68
CA ARG A 20 21.53 -6.18 12.19
C ARG A 20 20.93 -7.44 12.81
N ASP A 21 20.69 -8.44 11.96
CA ASP A 21 20.19 -9.76 12.34
C ASP A 21 21.27 -10.56 13.08
N THR A 22 20.95 -11.03 14.28
CA THR A 22 21.58 -12.20 14.90
C THR A 22 20.52 -12.94 15.71
N ALA A 23 20.39 -14.24 15.43
CA ALA A 23 19.67 -15.29 16.15
C ALA A 23 18.88 -14.82 17.38
N THR A 24 17.56 -14.76 17.25
CA THR A 24 16.63 -14.29 18.27
C THR A 24 16.63 -15.22 19.48
N SER A 25 17.52 -14.94 20.44
CA SER A 25 17.48 -15.54 21.77
C SER A 25 16.13 -15.22 22.43
N GLY A 26 15.52 -16.19 23.13
CA GLY A 26 14.22 -16.01 23.80
C GLY A 26 14.18 -14.80 24.76
N LEU A 27 15.34 -14.36 25.25
CA LEU A 27 15.53 -13.15 26.04
C LEU A 27 15.24 -11.85 25.26
N VAL A 28 15.52 -11.78 23.96
CA VAL A 28 15.25 -10.59 23.12
C VAL A 28 13.75 -10.43 22.83
N LEU A 29 13.00 -11.55 22.76
CA LEU A 29 11.54 -11.52 22.65
C LEU A 29 10.88 -11.09 23.97
N LEU A 30 11.45 -11.49 25.11
CA LEU A 30 11.04 -11.01 26.43
C LEU A 30 11.39 -9.54 26.65
N GLU A 31 12.58 -9.07 26.24
CA GLU A 31 12.96 -7.64 26.27
C GLU A 31 12.06 -6.80 25.36
N ARG A 32 11.72 -7.27 24.16
CA ARG A 32 10.75 -6.57 23.30
C ARG A 32 9.35 -6.53 23.90
N ASN A 33 8.91 -7.60 24.54
CA ASN A 33 7.63 -7.60 25.28
C ASN A 33 7.70 -6.67 26.49
N GLU A 34 8.81 -6.62 27.23
CA GLU A 34 9.04 -5.67 28.33
C GLU A 34 9.10 -4.22 27.85
N ASP A 35 9.72 -3.94 26.70
CA ASP A 35 9.74 -2.60 26.10
C ASP A 35 8.35 -2.18 25.60
N THR A 36 7.54 -3.13 25.13
CA THR A 36 6.14 -2.88 24.77
C THR A 36 5.26 -2.68 26.01
N LEU A 37 5.58 -3.32 27.14
CA LEU A 37 4.92 -3.15 28.44
C LEU A 37 5.44 -1.94 29.24
N ARG A 38 6.65 -1.44 28.93
CA ARG A 38 7.23 -0.19 29.46
C ARG A 38 6.77 1.06 28.72
N PHE A 39 6.08 0.92 27.59
CA PHE A 39 5.20 1.99 27.13
C PHE A 39 4.10 2.16 28.16
N ASP A 40 4.39 2.98 29.16
CA ASP A 40 3.38 3.51 30.07
C ASP A 40 2.25 4.09 29.19
N PRO A 41 1.04 3.47 29.17
CA PRO A 41 -0.06 3.90 28.33
C PRO A 41 -0.41 5.37 28.56
N GLY A 42 -0.18 5.89 29.77
CA GLY A 42 -0.39 7.29 30.09
C GLY A 42 0.63 8.25 29.46
N SER A 43 1.86 7.80 29.18
CA SER A 43 2.87 8.63 28.50
C SER A 43 2.54 8.84 27.01
N GLY A 44 1.96 7.82 26.36
CA GLY A 44 1.56 7.89 24.96
C GLY A 44 0.25 8.65 24.76
N LEU A 45 -0.78 8.28 25.53
CA LEU A 45 -2.10 8.90 25.46
C LEU A 45 -2.09 10.34 26.00
N GLY A 46 -1.27 10.63 27.03
CA GLY A 46 -1.08 11.99 27.54
C GLY A 46 -0.47 12.90 26.48
N ARG A 47 0.61 12.48 25.81
CA ARG A 47 1.20 13.23 24.69
C ARG A 47 0.22 13.44 23.54
N LEU A 48 -0.61 12.45 23.21
CA LEU A 48 -1.63 12.57 22.17
C LEU A 48 -2.71 13.59 22.56
N ALA A 49 -3.18 13.54 23.81
CA ALA A 49 -4.12 14.51 24.35
C ALA A 49 -3.53 15.93 24.25
N ASP A 50 -2.31 16.14 24.75
CA ASP A 50 -1.63 17.44 24.73
C ASP A 50 -1.43 17.99 23.30
N GLN A 51 -1.14 17.12 22.33
CA GLN A 51 -0.94 17.49 20.92
C GLN A 51 -2.24 17.84 20.20
N THR A 52 -3.35 17.21 20.58
CA THR A 52 -4.70 17.50 20.06
C THR A 52 -5.38 18.63 20.82
N GLY A 53 -4.81 19.07 21.94
CA GLY A 53 -5.34 20.13 22.80
C GLY A 53 -6.25 19.60 23.92
N GLY A 54 -6.40 18.29 24.09
CA GLY A 54 -7.06 17.67 25.23
C GLY A 54 -6.15 17.53 26.45
N PHE A 55 -6.62 16.80 27.45
CA PHE A 55 -5.88 16.46 28.68
C PHE A 55 -6.14 15.00 29.08
N LEU A 56 -5.26 14.40 29.86
CA LEU A 56 -5.38 13.02 30.34
C LEU A 56 -5.70 13.00 31.83
N ILE A 57 -6.79 12.34 32.21
CA ILE A 57 -7.11 12.00 33.60
C ILE A 57 -6.51 10.61 33.88
N ARG A 58 -5.53 10.53 34.79
CA ARG A 58 -4.85 9.27 35.13
C ARG A 58 -4.33 9.30 36.56
N ASP A 59 -4.21 8.13 37.17
CA ASP A 59 -3.63 7.91 38.50
C ASP A 59 -4.28 8.76 39.59
N THR A 60 -5.52 9.18 39.34
CA THR A 60 -6.33 9.96 40.27
C THR A 60 -7.39 9.03 40.85
N ASN A 61 -7.37 8.81 42.16
CA ASN A 61 -8.50 8.19 42.89
C ASN A 61 -9.69 9.15 43.02
N ASP A 62 -9.63 10.32 42.38
CA ASP A 62 -10.70 11.30 42.29
C ASP A 62 -11.11 11.47 40.82
N LEU A 63 -12.05 10.63 40.39
CA LEU A 63 -12.66 10.72 39.07
C LEU A 63 -13.66 11.88 38.99
N SER A 64 -14.16 12.37 40.13
CA SER A 64 -15.24 13.35 40.18
C SER A 64 -14.80 14.73 39.72
N SER A 65 -13.59 15.15 40.08
CA SER A 65 -13.01 16.42 39.64
C SER A 65 -12.65 16.42 38.15
N GLY A 66 -12.11 15.32 37.61
CA GLY A 66 -11.88 15.18 36.17
C GLY A 66 -13.18 15.20 35.35
N LEU A 67 -14.26 14.58 35.85
CA LEU A 67 -15.57 14.64 35.21
C LEU A 67 -16.23 16.03 35.32
N ALA A 68 -16.01 16.74 36.43
CA ALA A 68 -16.46 18.13 36.57
C ALA A 68 -15.75 19.05 35.57
N GLU A 69 -14.45 18.87 35.37
CA GLU A 69 -13.65 19.60 34.37
C GLU A 69 -14.13 19.33 32.93
N MET A 70 -14.51 18.09 32.63
CA MET A 70 -15.15 17.74 31.35
C MET A 70 -16.54 18.40 31.19
N SER A 71 -17.35 18.40 32.25
CA SER A 71 -18.68 19.02 32.24
C SER A 71 -18.59 20.53 32.02
N GLU A 72 -17.61 21.19 32.63
CA GLU A 72 -17.35 22.61 32.45
C GLU A 72 -16.91 22.92 31.01
N ASP A 73 -16.00 22.12 30.44
CA ASP A 73 -15.59 22.23 29.01
C ASP A 73 -16.77 22.08 28.05
N LEU A 74 -17.75 21.21 28.37
CA LEU A 74 -18.94 21.00 27.55
C LEU A 74 -20.01 22.10 27.70
N SER A 75 -20.00 22.83 28.81
CA SER A 75 -21.05 23.80 29.14
C SER A 75 -20.99 25.09 28.30
N ALA A 76 -19.79 25.55 27.96
CA ALA A 76 -19.56 26.75 27.16
C ALA A 76 -18.20 26.74 26.47
N TYR A 77 -18.15 26.33 25.19
CA TYR A 77 -16.95 26.40 24.37
C TYR A 77 -17.15 27.29 23.14
N TYR A 78 -16.06 27.89 22.67
CA TYR A 78 -16.03 28.62 21.40
C TYR A 78 -15.16 27.84 20.42
N LEU A 79 -15.73 27.42 19.29
CA LEU A 79 -14.98 26.80 18.21
C LEU A 79 -14.48 27.88 17.25
N LEU A 80 -13.15 27.92 17.04
CA LEU A 80 -12.52 28.80 16.05
C LEU A 80 -11.91 27.95 14.93
N SER A 81 -12.39 28.16 13.70
CA SER A 81 -11.83 27.53 12.51
C SER A 81 -10.81 28.47 11.85
N TYR A 82 -9.61 27.94 11.58
CA TYR A 82 -8.56 28.65 10.86
C TYR A 82 -8.26 27.95 9.54
N THR A 83 -8.41 28.67 8.43
CA THR A 83 -7.94 28.23 7.12
C THR A 83 -6.62 28.93 6.82
N PRO A 84 -5.52 28.19 6.64
CA PRO A 84 -4.24 28.79 6.26
C PRO A 84 -4.37 29.62 4.99
N ARG A 85 -3.71 30.78 4.94
CA ARG A 85 -3.58 31.59 3.72
C ARG A 85 -2.41 31.14 2.82
N ASN A 86 -1.53 30.29 3.35
CA ASN A 86 -0.39 29.78 2.60
C ASN A 86 -0.80 28.49 1.88
N ASP A 87 -1.00 28.59 0.58
CA ASP A 87 -1.41 27.51 -0.32
C ASP A 87 -0.24 26.68 -0.86
N ASP A 88 0.98 26.92 -0.36
CA ASP A 88 2.11 26.01 -0.56
C ASP A 88 1.89 24.75 0.29
N TYR A 89 2.00 23.58 -0.31
CA TYR A 89 1.82 22.28 0.35
C TYR A 89 3.10 21.46 0.23
N ASP A 90 4.14 21.96 0.90
CA ASP A 90 5.52 21.47 0.87
C ASP A 90 5.75 20.26 1.81
N GLY A 91 4.71 19.77 2.48
CA GLY A 91 4.79 18.65 3.41
C GLY A 91 5.48 18.98 4.74
N ARG A 92 5.89 20.22 4.96
CA ARG A 92 6.53 20.60 6.23
C ARG A 92 5.51 20.72 7.35
N PHE A 93 5.97 20.49 8.57
CA PHE A 93 5.17 20.79 9.75
C PHE A 93 5.11 22.30 9.98
N ARG A 94 3.90 22.82 10.09
CA ARG A 94 3.59 24.24 10.36
C ARG A 94 3.00 24.36 11.75
N THR A 95 3.68 25.12 12.60
CA THR A 95 3.24 25.41 13.96
C THR A 95 2.04 26.35 13.96
N ILE A 96 1.07 26.08 14.84
CA ILE A 96 -0.05 26.96 15.14
C ILE A 96 0.19 27.55 16.52
N THR A 97 0.22 28.88 16.60
CA THR A 97 0.30 29.60 17.87
C THR A 97 -0.97 30.40 18.06
N VAL A 98 -1.75 30.02 19.07
CA VAL A 98 -2.93 30.76 19.51
C VAL A 98 -2.59 31.44 20.83
N ARG A 99 -2.94 32.72 20.95
CA ARG A 99 -2.73 33.51 22.18
C ARG A 99 -4.05 34.14 22.59
N LEU A 100 -4.46 33.95 23.84
CA LEU A 100 -5.58 34.70 24.42
C LEU A 100 -5.12 36.12 24.73
N LYS A 101 -5.97 37.09 24.39
CA LYS A 101 -5.78 38.49 24.80
C LYS A 101 -6.18 38.74 26.25
N ARG A 102 -6.98 37.85 26.84
CA ARG A 102 -7.44 37.96 28.23
C ARG A 102 -6.53 37.13 29.13
N PRO A 103 -6.26 37.58 30.37
CA PRO A 103 -5.38 36.87 31.31
C PRO A 103 -6.02 35.60 31.90
N HIS A 104 -7.34 35.45 31.77
CA HIS A 104 -8.08 34.31 32.29
C HIS A 104 -8.75 33.56 31.12
N GLY A 105 -8.65 32.23 31.15
CA GLY A 105 -9.23 31.32 30.16
C GLY A 105 -8.31 30.16 29.84
N ARG A 106 -8.87 28.96 29.71
CA ARG A 106 -8.14 27.77 29.27
C ARG A 106 -8.15 27.70 27.74
N LEU A 107 -6.97 27.62 27.14
CA LEU A 107 -6.81 27.51 25.69
C LEU A 107 -6.44 26.09 25.32
N GLN A 108 -7.34 25.44 24.59
CA GLN A 108 -7.08 24.17 23.94
C GLN A 108 -6.95 24.43 22.44
N ALA A 109 -5.79 24.13 21.89
CA ALA A 109 -5.53 24.28 20.47
C ALA A 109 -4.50 23.24 20.01
N ARG A 110 -4.74 22.68 18.82
CA ARG A 110 -3.76 21.88 18.10
C ARG A 110 -2.46 22.65 17.91
N LYS A 111 -1.33 21.94 18.06
CA LYS A 111 0.00 22.56 17.98
C LYS A 111 0.48 22.86 16.56
N GLY A 112 -0.08 22.20 15.53
CA GLY A 112 0.32 22.43 14.13
C GLY A 112 -0.40 21.54 13.10
N TYR A 113 0.17 21.44 11.90
CA TYR A 113 -0.20 20.50 10.83
C TYR A 113 0.96 20.24 9.88
N LEU A 114 0.91 19.10 9.20
CA LEU A 114 1.65 18.87 7.97
C LEU A 114 0.97 19.58 6.80
N ALA A 115 1.73 20.33 6.00
CA ALA A 115 1.23 21.04 4.83
C ALA A 115 1.04 20.08 3.63
N VAL A 116 0.01 19.23 3.71
CA VAL A 116 -0.44 18.34 2.62
C VAL A 116 -1.85 18.73 2.17
N ARG A 117 -2.09 18.76 0.86
CA ARG A 117 -3.37 19.19 0.25
C ARG A 117 -4.39 18.07 0.26
N THR A 118 -3.95 16.83 0.04
CA THR A 118 -4.83 15.68 -0.10
C THR A 118 -5.48 15.36 1.24
N ALA A 119 -6.82 15.32 1.25
CA ALA A 119 -7.57 14.77 2.36
C ALA A 119 -7.31 13.26 2.45
N LEU A 120 -6.71 12.82 3.56
CA LEU A 120 -6.34 11.42 3.78
C LEU A 120 -7.32 10.78 4.78
N PRO A 121 -7.65 9.48 4.61
CA PRO A 121 -8.51 8.76 5.56
C PRO A 121 -7.84 8.57 6.92
N VAL A 122 -6.51 8.61 6.97
CA VAL A 122 -5.69 8.52 8.18
C VAL A 122 -4.64 9.64 8.14
N PRO A 123 -4.38 10.34 9.26
CA PRO A 123 -3.38 11.41 9.31
C PRO A 123 -2.03 11.00 8.71
N ALA A 124 -1.37 11.94 8.03
CA ALA A 124 -0.03 11.73 7.49
C ALA A 124 0.99 11.57 8.63
N LEU A 125 1.95 10.66 8.44
CA LEU A 125 3.11 10.52 9.32
C LEU A 125 4.21 11.47 8.86
N ASP A 126 5.09 11.87 9.79
CA ASP A 126 6.15 12.86 9.49
C ASP A 126 7.05 12.42 8.32
N TYR A 127 7.40 11.14 8.22
CA TYR A 127 8.24 10.61 7.14
C TYR A 127 7.51 10.51 5.79
N GLU A 128 6.17 10.56 5.78
CA GLU A 128 5.35 10.53 4.56
C GLU A 128 5.22 11.91 3.94
N ALA A 129 5.25 12.96 4.77
CA ALA A 129 4.85 14.29 4.36
C ALA A 129 5.67 14.87 3.19
N PRO A 130 7.01 14.72 3.14
CA PRO A 130 7.79 15.15 1.99
C PRO A 130 7.43 14.38 0.71
N ALA A 131 7.16 13.07 0.83
CA ALA A 131 6.78 12.24 -0.31
C ALA A 131 5.39 12.65 -0.86
N LEU A 132 4.42 12.88 0.05
CA LEU A 132 3.07 13.36 -0.29
C LEU A 132 3.11 14.74 -0.97
N ALA A 133 3.94 15.65 -0.48
CA ALA A 133 4.13 16.97 -1.11
C ALA A 133 4.61 16.85 -2.57
N ARG A 134 5.48 15.89 -2.87
CA ARG A 134 5.96 15.66 -4.25
C ARG A 134 4.86 15.17 -5.19
N LEU A 135 3.85 14.46 -4.68
CA LEU A 135 2.67 14.09 -5.47
C LEU A 135 1.77 15.28 -5.83
N GLU A 136 1.90 16.39 -5.10
CA GLU A 136 1.00 17.55 -5.21
C GLU A 136 1.66 18.75 -5.89
N SER A 137 2.98 18.73 -6.05
CA SER A 137 3.80 19.87 -6.52
C SER A 137 3.84 20.11 -8.04
N GLY A 138 3.04 19.40 -8.85
CA GLY A 138 3.01 19.55 -10.31
C GLY A 138 3.12 18.22 -11.06
N PRO A 139 3.88 18.14 -12.18
CA PRO A 139 4.12 16.88 -12.88
C PRO A 139 4.74 15.82 -11.96
N LEU A 140 4.38 14.55 -12.18
CA LEU A 140 4.90 13.45 -11.36
C LEU A 140 6.44 13.40 -11.47
N PRO A 141 7.16 13.35 -10.33
CA PRO A 141 8.62 13.27 -10.35
C PRO A 141 9.09 11.95 -10.96
N THR A 142 10.24 11.95 -11.64
CA THR A 142 10.77 10.79 -12.37
C THR A 142 12.23 10.45 -12.02
N ALA A 143 12.82 11.15 -11.05
CA ALA A 143 14.23 10.96 -10.68
C ALA A 143 14.50 9.59 -10.05
N VAL A 144 13.50 8.99 -9.42
CA VAL A 144 13.53 7.59 -8.95
C VAL A 144 12.61 6.77 -9.86
N SER A 145 13.15 5.73 -10.49
CA SER A 145 12.32 4.79 -11.25
C SER A 145 11.55 3.88 -10.28
N LEU A 146 10.27 3.63 -10.56
CA LEU A 146 9.46 2.70 -9.79
C LEU A 146 8.42 2.04 -10.69
N ARG A 147 7.97 0.85 -10.30
CA ARG A 147 6.85 0.15 -10.94
C ARG A 147 5.76 -0.10 -9.93
N LEU A 148 4.52 -0.08 -10.37
CA LEU A 148 3.34 -0.24 -9.54
C LEU A 148 2.37 -1.21 -10.21
N ARG A 149 1.85 -2.17 -9.43
CA ARG A 149 0.74 -3.02 -9.84
C ARG A 149 -0.18 -3.25 -8.66
N GLY A 150 -1.48 -3.11 -8.88
CA GLY A 150 -2.50 -3.72 -8.05
C GLY A 150 -3.18 -4.86 -8.78
N LEU A 151 -3.62 -5.86 -8.04
CA LEU A 151 -4.43 -6.98 -8.53
C LEU A 151 -5.67 -7.07 -7.64
N GLN A 152 -6.77 -7.61 -8.16
CA GLN A 152 -7.99 -7.82 -7.37
C GLN A 152 -8.28 -9.30 -7.21
N PHE A 153 -8.68 -9.71 -6.00
CA PHE A 153 -9.06 -11.07 -5.63
C PHE A 153 -10.43 -11.01 -4.93
N PRO A 154 -11.53 -11.36 -5.62
CA PRO A 154 -12.89 -11.28 -5.09
C PRO A 154 -13.22 -12.48 -4.17
N GLU A 155 -12.36 -12.73 -3.20
CA GLU A 155 -12.49 -13.81 -2.21
C GLU A 155 -13.61 -13.50 -1.20
N GLU A 156 -13.75 -12.23 -0.83
CA GLU A 156 -14.67 -11.73 0.22
C GLU A 156 -15.76 -10.79 -0.33
N PRO A 157 -16.67 -11.27 -1.21
CA PRO A 157 -17.72 -10.44 -1.78
C PRO A 157 -18.58 -9.77 -0.68
N PRO A 158 -18.98 -8.49 -0.83
CA PRO A 158 -18.87 -7.70 -2.05
C PRO A 158 -17.50 -7.04 -2.27
N LEU A 159 -16.56 -7.18 -1.32
CA LEU A 159 -15.24 -6.59 -1.41
C LEU A 159 -14.29 -7.51 -2.19
N SER A 160 -13.21 -6.92 -2.70
CA SER A 160 -12.05 -7.66 -3.19
C SER A 160 -10.85 -7.35 -2.32
N VAL A 161 -10.07 -8.40 -2.02
CA VAL A 161 -8.71 -8.25 -1.47
C VAL A 161 -7.82 -7.75 -2.59
N VAL A 162 -7.12 -6.65 -2.35
CA VAL A 162 -6.30 -5.97 -3.35
C VAL A 162 -4.85 -5.90 -2.87
N PRO A 163 -4.00 -6.87 -3.25
CA PRO A 163 -2.56 -6.75 -3.08
C PRO A 163 -2.01 -5.68 -4.04
N ILE A 164 -1.21 -4.77 -3.47
CA ILE A 164 -0.56 -3.66 -4.15
C ILE A 164 0.95 -3.81 -3.96
N MET A 165 1.68 -3.77 -5.08
CA MET A 165 3.13 -3.91 -5.10
C MET A 165 3.80 -2.74 -5.78
N VAL A 166 4.88 -2.27 -5.14
CA VAL A 166 5.80 -1.29 -5.71
C VAL A 166 7.20 -1.87 -5.72
N GLU A 167 7.86 -1.83 -6.88
CA GLU A 167 9.28 -2.15 -7.01
C GLU A 167 10.06 -0.87 -7.25
N VAL A 168 11.08 -0.63 -6.43
CA VAL A 168 12.00 0.51 -6.56
C VAL A 168 13.43 -0.04 -6.63
N PRO A 169 14.19 0.19 -7.72
CA PRO A 169 15.61 -0.11 -7.74
C PRO A 169 16.33 0.65 -6.62
N ALA A 170 17.03 -0.09 -5.75
CA ALA A 170 17.60 0.46 -4.52
C ALA A 170 18.92 1.23 -4.72
N ARG A 171 19.53 1.15 -5.91
CA ARG A 171 20.87 1.67 -6.17
C ARG A 171 20.93 3.20 -5.97
N GLY A 172 21.78 3.64 -5.04
CA GLY A 172 21.99 5.06 -4.74
C GLY A 172 20.92 5.70 -3.85
N LEU A 173 19.99 4.90 -3.31
CA LEU A 173 19.00 5.35 -2.34
C LEU A 173 19.45 4.94 -0.93
N HIS A 174 19.07 5.73 0.09
CA HIS A 174 19.53 5.50 1.47
C HIS A 174 18.39 5.54 2.48
N ASP A 175 17.50 6.53 2.36
CA ASP A 175 16.40 6.76 3.28
C ASP A 175 15.09 6.88 2.49
N LEU A 176 14.63 5.73 2.03
CA LEU A 176 13.54 5.63 1.07
C LEU A 176 12.20 5.52 1.79
N THR A 177 11.32 6.48 1.56
CA THR A 177 9.90 6.38 1.88
C THR A 177 9.11 6.01 0.63
N ILE A 178 8.29 4.96 0.71
CA ILE A 178 7.28 4.64 -0.30
C ILE A 178 5.90 4.94 0.29
N VAL A 179 5.08 5.70 -0.45
CA VAL A 179 3.67 5.95 -0.13
C VAL A 179 2.82 5.57 -1.33
N VAL A 180 1.71 4.86 -1.09
CA VAL A 180 0.69 4.59 -2.09
C VAL A 180 -0.65 5.15 -1.63
N LEU A 181 -1.29 5.90 -2.52
CA LEU A 181 -2.67 6.38 -2.39
C LEU A 181 -3.55 5.59 -3.33
N VAL A 182 -4.71 5.15 -2.84
CA VAL A 182 -5.78 4.56 -3.65
C VAL A 182 -6.89 5.59 -3.76
N ARG A 183 -7.20 6.00 -4.99
CA ARG A 183 -8.24 6.99 -5.28
C ARG A 183 -9.41 6.33 -5.98
N ASP A 184 -10.62 6.59 -5.53
CA ASP A 184 -11.83 6.19 -6.26
C ASP A 184 -12.05 7.07 -7.52
N ALA A 185 -13.07 6.75 -8.31
CA ALA A 185 -13.44 7.51 -9.51
C ALA A 185 -13.76 9.00 -9.23
N SER A 186 -14.08 9.36 -7.98
CA SER A 186 -14.29 10.75 -7.54
C SER A 186 -12.99 11.43 -7.06
N ARG A 187 -11.83 10.78 -7.27
CA ARG A 187 -10.48 11.18 -6.84
C ARG A 187 -10.28 11.26 -5.32
N ARG A 188 -11.23 10.73 -4.54
CA ARG A 188 -11.13 10.69 -3.08
C ARG A 188 -10.21 9.55 -2.68
N VAL A 189 -9.31 9.81 -1.74
CA VAL A 189 -8.41 8.77 -1.20
C VAL A 189 -9.21 7.82 -0.31
N THR A 190 -9.36 6.58 -0.75
CA THR A 190 -10.06 5.52 -0.01
C THR A 190 -9.10 4.70 0.85
N ALA A 191 -7.83 4.61 0.45
CA ALA A 191 -6.78 3.97 1.23
C ALA A 191 -5.44 4.68 1.08
N LYS A 192 -4.64 4.68 2.16
CA LYS A 192 -3.25 5.13 2.19
C LYS A 192 -2.42 4.05 2.85
N MET A 193 -1.28 3.75 2.26
CA MET A 193 -0.30 2.83 2.83
C MET A 193 1.10 3.33 2.57
N SER A 194 2.01 3.06 3.50
CA SER A 194 3.38 3.56 3.43
C SER A 194 4.35 2.66 4.18
N GLN A 195 5.64 2.81 3.84
CA GLN A 195 6.74 2.23 4.59
C GLN A 195 8.01 3.05 4.34
N ARG A 196 8.82 3.22 5.39
CA ARG A 196 10.17 3.78 5.31
C ARG A 196 11.19 2.66 5.35
N TYR A 197 12.23 2.77 4.53
CA TYR A 197 13.32 1.82 4.41
C TYR A 197 14.65 2.55 4.61
N THR A 198 15.45 2.06 5.54
CA THR A 198 16.84 2.47 5.69
C THR A 198 17.71 1.50 4.90
N LEU A 199 18.22 1.96 3.77
CA LEU A 199 19.05 1.18 2.87
C LEU A 199 20.52 1.41 3.21
N SER A 200 21.25 0.32 3.38
CA SER A 200 22.70 0.37 3.60
C SER A 200 23.43 0.41 2.26
N ASP A 201 24.55 1.14 2.20
CA ASP A 201 25.52 1.07 1.10
C ASP A 201 26.29 -0.26 1.17
N SER A 202 25.61 -1.40 1.06
CA SER A 202 26.31 -2.69 0.92
C SER A 202 26.77 -2.85 -0.53
N GLY A 203 27.82 -2.10 -0.87
CA GLY A 203 28.56 -2.21 -2.13
C GLY A 203 29.32 -3.52 -2.33
N GLU A 204 28.90 -4.63 -1.71
CA GLU A 204 29.63 -5.91 -1.70
C GLU A 204 28.80 -7.10 -2.21
N HIS A 205 27.61 -6.90 -2.79
CA HIS A 205 26.95 -7.98 -3.53
C HIS A 205 27.28 -7.84 -5.03
N PRO A 206 27.89 -8.87 -5.66
CA PRO A 206 28.29 -8.82 -7.07
C PRO A 206 27.10 -8.61 -8.05
N ASP A 207 25.87 -8.83 -7.60
CA ASP A 207 24.61 -8.64 -8.37
C ASP A 207 23.98 -7.23 -8.23
N GLY A 208 24.62 -6.30 -7.52
CA GLY A 208 24.04 -4.98 -7.25
C GLY A 208 22.97 -4.99 -6.15
N ALA A 209 22.51 -3.80 -5.74
CA ALA A 209 21.51 -3.67 -4.69
C ALA A 209 20.16 -4.27 -5.16
N ARG A 210 19.67 -5.29 -4.45
CA ARG A 210 18.33 -5.88 -4.71
C ARG A 210 17.28 -4.78 -4.68
N PRO A 211 16.28 -4.79 -5.59
CA PRO A 211 15.22 -3.80 -5.56
C PRO A 211 14.43 -3.89 -4.25
N VAL A 212 13.95 -2.76 -3.77
CA VAL A 212 12.98 -2.70 -2.66
C VAL A 212 11.63 -3.13 -3.20
N LEU A 213 11.05 -4.16 -2.57
CA LEU A 213 9.70 -4.60 -2.82
C LEU A 213 8.79 -4.14 -1.67
N PHE A 214 7.86 -3.25 -1.99
CA PHE A 214 6.78 -2.86 -1.11
C PHE A 214 5.56 -3.72 -1.42
N TYR A 215 4.96 -4.30 -0.39
CA TYR A 215 3.72 -5.10 -0.48
C TYR A 215 2.75 -4.68 0.61
N ARG A 216 1.52 -4.35 0.22
CA ARG A 216 0.40 -4.11 1.14
C ARG A 216 -0.89 -4.61 0.53
N GLU A 217 -1.84 -4.95 1.39
CA GLU A 217 -3.18 -5.35 1.00
C GLU A 217 -4.18 -4.32 1.49
N THR A 218 -5.26 -4.16 0.73
CA THR A 218 -6.43 -3.38 1.14
C THR A 218 -7.69 -4.08 0.64
N HIS A 219 -8.86 -3.66 1.13
CA HIS A 219 -10.15 -4.16 0.67
C HIS A 219 -10.88 -3.05 -0.08
N LEU A 220 -11.25 -3.33 -1.33
CA LEU A 220 -11.96 -2.36 -2.17
C LEU A 220 -13.33 -2.90 -2.55
N ALA A 221 -14.32 -2.02 -2.53
CA ALA A 221 -15.63 -2.27 -3.12
C ALA A 221 -15.53 -2.29 -4.66
N PRO A 222 -16.58 -2.74 -5.36
CA PRO A 222 -16.61 -2.66 -6.81
C PRO A 222 -16.49 -1.21 -7.29
N GLY A 223 -15.66 -0.98 -8.31
CA GLY A 223 -15.43 0.34 -8.86
C GLY A 223 -14.10 0.47 -9.62
N SER A 224 -13.89 1.66 -10.18
CA SER A 224 -12.63 2.03 -10.83
C SER A 224 -11.77 2.86 -9.87
N TYR A 225 -10.49 2.49 -9.79
CA TYR A 225 -9.53 3.09 -8.89
C TYR A 225 -8.26 3.51 -9.62
N GLU A 226 -7.64 4.59 -9.16
CA GLU A 226 -6.27 4.95 -9.48
C GLU A 226 -5.37 4.64 -8.27
N LEU A 227 -4.36 3.82 -8.51
CA LEU A 227 -3.26 3.62 -7.58
C LEU A 227 -2.18 4.64 -7.93
N GLN A 228 -1.74 5.43 -6.96
CA GLN A 228 -0.70 6.44 -7.12
C GLN A 228 0.41 6.18 -6.12
N ALA A 229 1.59 5.80 -6.60
CA ALA A 229 2.76 5.54 -5.76
C ALA A 229 3.78 6.67 -5.88
N VAL A 230 4.44 7.00 -4.78
CA VAL A 230 5.62 7.86 -4.72
C VAL A 230 6.72 7.17 -3.90
N ALA A 231 7.93 7.24 -4.43
CA ALA A 231 9.18 6.87 -3.79
C ALA A 231 9.98 8.15 -3.56
N TYR A 232 10.40 8.40 -2.33
CA TYR A 232 11.15 9.61 -1.93
C TYR A 232 12.36 9.23 -1.09
N ASP A 233 13.55 9.62 -1.52
CA ASP A 233 14.77 9.47 -0.72
C ASP A 233 15.03 10.74 0.09
N ALA A 234 14.88 10.66 1.42
CA ALA A 234 15.01 11.83 2.28
C ALA A 234 16.43 12.41 2.35
N ARG A 235 17.44 11.60 2.03
CA ARG A 235 18.85 12.04 2.05
C ARG A 235 19.20 12.91 0.85
N SER A 236 18.84 12.48 -0.36
CA SER A 236 19.11 13.22 -1.61
C SER A 236 17.98 14.18 -2.02
N GLY A 237 16.77 13.99 -1.49
CA GLY A 237 15.56 14.68 -1.94
C GLY A 237 15.04 14.21 -3.30
N ALA A 238 15.61 13.13 -3.86
CA ALA A 238 15.16 12.52 -5.11
C ALA A 238 13.79 11.87 -4.92
N ALA A 239 12.93 12.02 -5.92
CA ALA A 239 11.58 11.48 -5.90
C ALA A 239 11.22 10.83 -7.24
N GLY A 240 10.35 9.84 -7.18
CA GLY A 240 9.75 9.18 -8.31
C GLY A 240 8.30 8.88 -8.02
N ALA A 241 7.40 9.09 -8.98
CA ALA A 241 6.01 8.72 -8.83
C ALA A 241 5.45 8.08 -10.10
N THR A 242 4.51 7.15 -9.92
CA THR A 242 3.82 6.48 -11.02
C THR A 242 2.38 6.21 -10.62
N THR A 243 1.51 6.08 -11.62
CA THR A 243 0.12 5.65 -11.43
C THR A 243 -0.13 4.30 -12.10
N SER A 244 -1.17 3.61 -11.65
CA SER A 244 -1.74 2.44 -12.30
C SER A 244 -3.25 2.47 -12.11
N ALA A 245 -4.01 2.23 -13.18
CA ALA A 245 -5.43 1.95 -13.06
C ALA A 245 -5.67 0.57 -12.43
N LEU A 246 -6.76 0.43 -11.69
CA LEU A 246 -7.28 -0.83 -11.17
C LEU A 246 -8.79 -0.83 -11.29
N GLU A 247 -9.34 -1.87 -11.90
CA GLU A 247 -10.77 -2.13 -11.92
C GLU A 247 -11.11 -3.26 -10.95
N VAL A 248 -12.08 -3.03 -10.09
CA VAL A 248 -12.65 -4.03 -9.18
C VAL A 248 -14.07 -4.33 -9.67
N PRO A 249 -14.30 -5.47 -10.35
CA PRO A 249 -15.61 -5.80 -10.87
C PRO A 249 -16.59 -6.14 -9.73
N PRO A 250 -17.91 -6.00 -9.93
CA PRO A 250 -18.90 -6.46 -8.98
C PRO A 250 -18.77 -7.97 -8.76
N ALA A 251 -18.83 -8.38 -7.50
CA ALA A 251 -18.64 -9.75 -7.06
C ALA A 251 -19.77 -10.14 -6.12
N SER A 252 -20.44 -11.26 -6.42
CA SER A 252 -21.56 -11.78 -5.62
C SER A 252 -21.32 -13.23 -5.20
N PRO A 253 -21.79 -13.65 -4.01
CA PRO A 253 -21.88 -15.06 -3.65
C PRO A 253 -22.72 -15.84 -4.68
N GLY A 254 -22.39 -17.12 -4.90
CA GLY A 254 -23.15 -18.00 -5.80
C GLY A 254 -22.92 -17.79 -7.31
N HIS A 255 -22.13 -16.80 -7.71
CA HIS A 255 -21.72 -16.56 -9.10
C HIS A 255 -20.25 -16.89 -9.31
N LEU A 256 -19.86 -17.21 -10.55
CA LEU A 256 -18.45 -17.33 -10.93
C LEU A 256 -17.74 -15.99 -10.76
N ARG A 257 -16.67 -15.99 -9.95
CA ARG A 257 -15.77 -14.85 -9.74
C ARG A 257 -14.35 -15.21 -10.12
N ALA A 258 -13.59 -14.22 -10.59
CA ALA A 258 -12.19 -14.41 -10.94
C ALA A 258 -11.34 -13.22 -10.52
N SER A 259 -10.17 -13.52 -9.98
CA SER A 259 -9.11 -12.54 -9.72
C SER A 259 -8.55 -11.94 -11.01
N SER A 260 -7.67 -10.94 -10.90
CA SER A 260 -6.87 -10.46 -12.03
C SER A 260 -6.08 -11.60 -12.67
N LEU A 261 -5.96 -11.60 -14.00
CA LEU A 261 -5.00 -12.45 -14.69
C LEU A 261 -3.60 -11.89 -14.40
N MET A 262 -2.79 -12.67 -13.70
CA MET A 262 -1.47 -12.26 -13.26
C MET A 262 -0.38 -12.88 -14.13
N VAL A 263 0.51 -12.08 -14.69
CA VAL A 263 1.79 -12.58 -15.24
C VAL A 263 2.75 -12.74 -14.07
N VAL A 264 3.32 -13.92 -13.89
CA VAL A 264 4.26 -14.22 -12.79
C VAL A 264 5.65 -13.73 -13.18
N GLY A 265 6.23 -12.87 -12.36
CA GLY A 265 7.60 -12.34 -12.53
C GLY A 265 8.63 -13.20 -11.80
N SER A 266 8.34 -13.58 -10.56
CA SER A 266 9.18 -14.49 -9.77
C SER A 266 8.33 -15.31 -8.81
N ALA A 267 8.95 -16.34 -8.23
CA ALA A 267 8.29 -17.26 -7.32
C ALA A 267 9.28 -17.68 -6.23
N GLU A 268 8.82 -17.75 -4.98
CA GLU A 268 9.65 -18.07 -3.82
C GLU A 268 9.01 -19.19 -3.01
N LYS A 269 9.80 -20.23 -2.67
CA LYS A 269 9.32 -21.30 -1.79
C LYS A 269 9.18 -20.79 -0.37
N LEU A 270 8.00 -20.98 0.21
CA LEU A 270 7.72 -20.64 1.60
C LEU A 270 8.43 -21.61 2.54
N GLY A 271 9.01 -21.06 3.62
CA GLY A 271 9.62 -21.87 4.67
C GLY A 271 8.57 -22.72 5.41
N ALA A 272 9.02 -23.84 6.01
CA ALA A 272 8.17 -24.70 6.84
C ALA A 272 7.77 -23.98 8.15
N GLY A 273 6.77 -23.08 8.07
CA GLY A 273 6.30 -22.30 9.22
C GLY A 273 5.33 -21.16 8.84
N GLU A 274 5.38 -20.67 7.60
CA GLU A 274 4.53 -19.55 7.12
C GLU A 274 3.15 -20.02 6.61
N ARG A 275 2.56 -21.01 7.29
CA ARG A 275 1.37 -21.73 6.77
C ARG A 275 0.03 -21.06 7.08
N THR A 276 0.00 -20.04 7.94
CA THR A 276 -1.20 -19.74 8.75
C THR A 276 -2.11 -18.62 8.21
N ALA A 277 -1.70 -17.84 7.20
CA ALA A 277 -2.58 -16.85 6.55
C ALA A 277 -2.76 -17.16 5.06
N SER A 278 -4.01 -17.13 4.57
CA SER A 278 -4.29 -17.14 3.13
C SER A 278 -3.73 -15.85 2.55
N LYS A 279 -2.69 -15.96 1.71
CA LYS A 279 -2.22 -14.85 0.87
C LYS A 279 -2.81 -15.05 -0.51
N PRO A 280 -3.43 -14.02 -1.14
CA PRO A 280 -4.03 -14.16 -2.47
C PRO A 280 -3.02 -14.61 -3.55
N LEU A 281 -1.73 -14.34 -3.31
CA LEU A 281 -0.62 -14.67 -4.21
C LEU A 281 0.04 -16.03 -3.94
N ARG A 282 -0.49 -16.83 -3.02
CA ARG A 282 0.05 -18.15 -2.69
C ARG A 282 -0.49 -19.20 -3.66
N TYR A 283 0.42 -20.02 -4.19
CA TYR A 283 0.10 -21.22 -4.98
C TYR A 283 0.87 -22.42 -4.40
N GLY A 284 0.15 -23.34 -3.74
CA GLY A 284 0.77 -24.46 -3.04
C GLY A 284 1.71 -24.01 -1.90
N ASP A 285 2.99 -24.39 -2.00
CA ASP A 285 4.09 -24.02 -1.10
C ASP A 285 4.90 -22.81 -1.60
N VAL A 286 4.41 -22.11 -2.62
CA VAL A 286 5.12 -21.01 -3.28
C VAL A 286 4.35 -19.70 -3.14
N LEU A 287 5.07 -18.61 -2.89
CA LEU A 287 4.57 -17.24 -3.01
C LEU A 287 4.94 -16.69 -4.38
N LEU A 288 3.93 -16.26 -5.14
CA LEU A 288 4.11 -15.68 -6.46
C LEU A 288 4.23 -14.17 -6.36
N TYR A 289 5.14 -13.59 -7.15
CA TYR A 289 5.25 -12.15 -7.33
C TYR A 289 4.94 -11.82 -8.80
N PRO A 290 4.04 -10.86 -9.09
CA PRO A 290 3.73 -10.51 -10.46
C PRO A 290 4.86 -9.75 -11.11
N ASN A 291 4.89 -9.87 -12.43
CA ASN A 291 5.52 -8.88 -13.29
C ASN A 291 4.74 -7.55 -13.16
N LEU A 292 5.47 -6.47 -12.86
CA LEU A 292 4.91 -5.14 -12.62
C LEU A 292 4.89 -4.28 -13.90
N GLY A 293 4.81 -4.92 -15.07
CA GLY A 293 4.85 -4.29 -16.39
C GLY A 293 6.23 -4.31 -17.07
N GLN A 294 7.20 -5.08 -16.56
CA GLN A 294 8.47 -5.30 -17.26
C GLN A 294 8.23 -6.06 -18.57
N ALA A 295 8.96 -5.68 -19.63
CA ALA A 295 9.02 -6.48 -20.85
C ALA A 295 9.62 -7.85 -20.55
N VAL A 296 9.00 -8.89 -21.10
CA VAL A 296 9.42 -10.27 -20.96
C VAL A 296 10.38 -10.57 -22.10
N ARG A 297 11.56 -11.09 -21.79
CA ARG A 297 12.56 -11.43 -22.79
C ARG A 297 12.16 -12.68 -23.55
N ARG A 298 12.40 -12.65 -24.87
CA ARG A 298 12.24 -13.80 -25.74
C ARG A 298 13.54 -14.62 -25.71
N GLU A 299 13.55 -15.67 -24.91
CA GLU A 299 14.70 -16.58 -24.79
C GLU A 299 14.22 -18.02 -25.09
N ALA A 300 15.11 -18.84 -25.67
CA ALA A 300 14.83 -20.26 -25.85
C ALA A 300 14.63 -20.93 -24.48
N ASP A 301 13.63 -21.81 -24.39
CA ASP A 301 13.26 -22.55 -23.16
C ASP A 301 12.67 -21.67 -22.05
N ARG A 302 12.35 -20.41 -22.35
CA ARG A 302 11.69 -19.50 -21.41
C ARG A 302 10.21 -19.44 -21.68
N ALA A 303 9.43 -20.02 -20.77
CA ALA A 303 7.99 -19.89 -20.79
C ALA A 303 7.51 -18.74 -19.89
N LEU A 304 6.51 -18.01 -20.35
CA LEU A 304 5.78 -17.03 -19.56
C LEU A 304 4.76 -17.75 -18.68
N THR A 305 4.93 -17.66 -17.37
CA THR A 305 3.96 -18.19 -16.42
C THR A 305 2.90 -17.15 -16.11
N PHE A 306 1.63 -17.57 -16.14
CA PHE A 306 0.50 -16.77 -15.68
C PHE A 306 -0.27 -17.50 -14.57
N PHE A 307 -1.03 -16.74 -13.80
CA PHE A 307 -1.77 -17.21 -12.63
C PHE A 307 -3.13 -16.54 -12.54
N VAL A 308 -4.14 -17.29 -12.14
CA VAL A 308 -5.45 -16.78 -11.74
C VAL A 308 -6.03 -17.67 -10.64
N THR A 309 -6.74 -17.05 -9.70
CA THR A 309 -7.68 -17.71 -8.79
C THR A 309 -9.12 -17.42 -9.23
N ALA A 310 -9.95 -18.44 -9.29
CA ALA A 310 -11.38 -18.35 -9.55
C ALA A 310 -12.19 -19.00 -8.43
N TRP A 311 -13.37 -18.47 -8.16
CA TRP A 311 -14.34 -19.00 -7.21
C TRP A 311 -15.60 -19.35 -7.99
N PRO A 312 -15.85 -20.65 -8.26
CA PRO A 312 -17.03 -21.07 -9.00
C PRO A 312 -18.31 -20.89 -8.18
N SER A 313 -19.45 -20.94 -8.87
CA SER A 313 -20.74 -21.13 -8.21
C SER A 313 -20.76 -22.49 -7.49
N SER A 314 -21.36 -22.55 -6.28
CA SER A 314 -21.52 -23.81 -5.56
C SER A 314 -22.38 -24.82 -6.31
N GLU A 315 -23.31 -24.36 -7.16
CA GLU A 315 -24.16 -25.21 -8.00
C GLU A 315 -23.46 -25.72 -9.26
N ARG A 316 -22.43 -24.99 -9.73
CA ARG A 316 -21.69 -25.27 -10.96
C ARG A 316 -20.18 -25.21 -10.67
N PRO A 317 -19.65 -26.21 -9.94
CA PRO A 317 -18.27 -26.16 -9.47
C PRO A 317 -17.23 -26.37 -10.59
N THR A 318 -17.61 -26.96 -11.72
CA THR A 318 -16.68 -27.16 -12.85
C THR A 318 -16.70 -25.94 -13.75
N ILE A 319 -15.53 -25.40 -14.06
CA ILE A 319 -15.39 -24.28 -15.00
C ILE A 319 -14.50 -24.67 -16.16
N ASP A 320 -14.78 -24.12 -17.34
CA ASP A 320 -13.94 -24.23 -18.51
C ASP A 320 -13.08 -22.98 -18.65
N ALA A 321 -11.78 -23.18 -18.89
CA ALA A 321 -10.79 -22.13 -19.06
C ALA A 321 -10.20 -22.15 -20.47
N ARG A 322 -10.17 -21.01 -21.14
CA ARG A 322 -9.56 -20.83 -22.45
C ARG A 322 -8.68 -19.57 -22.47
N LEU A 323 -7.41 -19.75 -22.78
CA LEU A 323 -6.46 -18.64 -22.94
C LEU A 323 -6.30 -18.29 -24.42
N GLU A 324 -6.37 -17.00 -24.72
CA GLU A 324 -6.04 -16.41 -26.00
C GLU A 324 -4.86 -15.46 -25.85
N VAL A 325 -3.98 -15.46 -26.86
CA VAL A 325 -2.91 -14.47 -27.02
C VAL A 325 -3.37 -13.52 -28.11
N VAL A 326 -3.47 -12.25 -27.77
CA VAL A 326 -3.97 -11.19 -28.64
C VAL A 326 -2.81 -10.25 -28.99
N HIS A 327 -2.71 -9.90 -30.27
CA HIS A 327 -1.74 -8.94 -30.81
C HIS A 327 -2.49 -8.02 -31.78
N ASP A 328 -2.35 -6.70 -31.60
CA ASP A 328 -3.06 -5.68 -32.39
C ASP A 328 -4.57 -5.95 -32.52
N GLY A 329 -5.20 -6.36 -31.41
CA GLY A 329 -6.63 -6.68 -31.33
C GLY A 329 -7.05 -8.00 -31.99
N ARG A 330 -6.12 -8.78 -32.55
CA ARG A 330 -6.39 -10.07 -33.19
C ARG A 330 -5.86 -11.23 -32.35
N THR A 331 -6.65 -12.29 -32.20
CA THR A 331 -6.17 -13.53 -31.57
C THR A 331 -5.14 -14.19 -32.49
N VAL A 332 -3.89 -14.29 -32.03
CA VAL A 332 -2.77 -14.92 -32.75
C VAL A 332 -2.49 -16.35 -32.26
N SER A 333 -2.97 -16.71 -31.08
CA SER A 333 -2.92 -18.08 -30.56
C SER A 333 -4.06 -18.29 -29.56
N ALA A 334 -4.57 -19.51 -29.46
CA ALA A 334 -5.52 -19.90 -28.43
C ALA A 334 -5.24 -21.32 -27.93
N THR A 335 -5.45 -21.56 -26.64
CA THR A 335 -5.41 -22.92 -26.07
C THR A 335 -6.71 -23.65 -26.38
N ARG A 336 -6.69 -24.98 -26.25
CA ARG A 336 -7.94 -25.73 -26.09
C ARG A 336 -8.60 -25.32 -24.77
N SER A 337 -9.91 -25.50 -24.70
CA SER A 337 -10.63 -25.35 -23.43
C SER A 337 -10.20 -26.46 -22.48
N THR A 338 -9.97 -26.11 -21.22
CA THR A 338 -9.60 -27.06 -20.17
C THR A 338 -10.61 -26.95 -19.03
N SER A 339 -11.24 -28.07 -18.67
CA SER A 339 -12.15 -28.13 -17.52
C SER A 339 -11.37 -28.23 -16.20
N LEU A 340 -11.73 -27.38 -15.25
CA LEU A 340 -11.09 -27.24 -13.95
C LEU A 340 -12.11 -27.46 -12.83
N ARG A 341 -11.64 -27.99 -11.70
CA ARG A 341 -12.46 -28.26 -10.49
C ARG A 341 -11.83 -27.60 -9.27
N PRO A 342 -12.64 -27.18 -8.28
CA PRO A 342 -12.16 -26.50 -7.09
C PRO A 342 -11.32 -27.43 -6.21
N ASP A 343 -10.39 -26.81 -5.48
CA ASP A 343 -9.65 -27.42 -4.40
C ASP A 343 -10.52 -27.61 -3.15
N ALA A 344 -9.92 -28.11 -2.06
CA ALA A 344 -10.61 -28.30 -0.78
C ALA A 344 -11.13 -27.00 -0.15
N GLY A 345 -10.60 -25.84 -0.56
CA GLY A 345 -11.04 -24.51 -0.15
C GLY A 345 -12.13 -23.92 -1.05
N GLY A 346 -12.65 -24.69 -2.02
CA GLY A 346 -13.71 -24.22 -2.92
C GLY A 346 -13.25 -23.25 -3.99
N ARG A 347 -11.93 -23.08 -4.19
CA ARG A 347 -11.35 -22.19 -5.21
C ARG A 347 -10.60 -22.98 -6.27
N ILE A 348 -10.44 -22.40 -7.44
CA ILE A 348 -9.67 -22.94 -8.56
C ILE A 348 -8.45 -22.05 -8.75
N GLN A 349 -7.25 -22.59 -8.55
CA GLN A 349 -6.01 -21.88 -8.85
C GLN A 349 -5.39 -22.49 -10.11
N LEU A 350 -5.26 -21.66 -11.15
CA LEU A 350 -4.62 -22.04 -12.41
C LEU A 350 -3.30 -21.29 -12.52
N ALA A 351 -2.19 -22.03 -12.44
CA ALA A 351 -0.86 -21.57 -12.85
C ALA A 351 -0.46 -22.36 -14.09
N SER A 352 -0.15 -21.68 -15.19
CA SER A 352 0.27 -22.35 -16.43
C SER A 352 1.28 -21.49 -17.18
N SER A 353 1.98 -22.12 -18.12
CA SER A 353 3.12 -21.51 -18.81
C SER A 353 2.90 -21.53 -20.33
N LEU A 354 3.27 -20.43 -20.97
CA LEU A 354 3.17 -20.21 -22.40
C LEU A 354 4.57 -20.04 -23.00
N PRO A 355 5.04 -20.93 -23.88
CA PRO A 355 6.30 -20.75 -24.60
C PRO A 355 6.25 -19.48 -25.47
N LEU A 356 7.28 -18.63 -25.36
CA LEU A 356 7.32 -17.32 -26.01
C LEU A 356 8.03 -17.30 -27.37
N GLU A 357 8.73 -18.36 -27.74
CA GLU A 357 9.65 -18.42 -28.89
C GLU A 357 8.96 -18.08 -30.22
N ARG A 358 7.68 -18.45 -30.33
CA ARG A 358 6.83 -18.24 -31.51
C ARG A 358 6.22 -16.84 -31.61
N PHE A 359 6.38 -15.99 -30.60
CA PHE A 359 5.85 -14.63 -30.59
C PHE A 359 7.01 -13.65 -30.81
N PRO A 360 7.04 -12.93 -31.95
CA PRO A 360 8.00 -11.86 -32.17
C PRO A 360 7.93 -10.77 -31.07
N PRO A 361 8.96 -9.92 -30.93
CA PRO A 361 8.89 -8.77 -30.04
C PRO A 361 7.72 -7.85 -30.41
N GLY A 362 6.99 -7.38 -29.40
CA GLY A 362 5.78 -6.58 -29.60
C GLY A 362 4.92 -6.47 -28.35
N ALA A 363 3.84 -5.71 -28.45
CA ALA A 363 2.83 -5.61 -27.40
C ALA A 363 1.79 -6.74 -27.58
N TYR A 364 1.66 -7.59 -26.57
CA TYR A 364 0.66 -8.65 -26.52
C TYR A 364 -0.26 -8.47 -25.33
N GLU A 365 -1.44 -9.08 -25.42
CA GLU A 365 -2.36 -9.25 -24.30
C GLU A 365 -2.68 -10.74 -24.17
N LEU A 366 -2.63 -11.25 -22.94
CA LEU A 366 -3.27 -12.51 -22.60
C LEU A 366 -4.72 -12.23 -22.26
N ARG A 367 -5.65 -12.95 -22.87
CA ARG A 367 -7.07 -12.92 -22.55
C ARG A 367 -7.51 -14.31 -22.09
N LEU A 368 -7.88 -14.42 -20.82
CA LEU A 368 -8.39 -15.65 -20.23
C LEU A 368 -9.90 -15.55 -20.07
N THR A 369 -10.63 -16.47 -20.69
CA THR A 369 -12.06 -16.66 -20.48
C THR A 369 -12.29 -17.85 -19.55
N LEU A 370 -13.08 -17.64 -18.50
CA LEU A 370 -13.52 -18.63 -17.53
C LEU A 370 -15.04 -18.69 -17.57
N THR A 371 -15.64 -19.87 -17.73
CA THR A 371 -17.10 -20.03 -17.71
C THR A 371 -17.54 -21.28 -16.97
N ASP A 372 -18.66 -21.20 -16.26
CA ASP A 372 -19.34 -22.37 -15.65
C ASP A 372 -20.54 -22.85 -16.52
N GLY A 373 -20.64 -22.35 -17.76
CA GLY A 373 -21.76 -22.56 -18.68
C GLY A 373 -22.91 -21.56 -18.52
N LYS A 374 -22.94 -20.78 -17.42
CA LYS A 374 -23.95 -19.74 -17.16
C LYS A 374 -23.32 -18.37 -16.95
N ASP A 375 -22.38 -18.28 -16.03
CA ASP A 375 -21.57 -17.10 -15.78
C ASP A 375 -20.28 -17.16 -16.62
N GLU A 376 -19.79 -16.00 -17.03
CA GLU A 376 -18.53 -15.85 -17.76
C GLU A 376 -17.70 -14.73 -17.12
N GLN A 377 -16.39 -14.97 -16.99
CA GLN A 377 -15.41 -14.01 -16.54
C GLN A 377 -14.27 -13.93 -17.55
N VAL A 378 -14.06 -12.75 -18.13
CA VAL A 378 -12.92 -12.46 -19.00
C VAL A 378 -11.90 -11.63 -18.22
N ARG A 379 -10.64 -12.03 -18.25
CA ARG A 379 -9.53 -11.33 -17.59
C ARG A 379 -8.37 -11.15 -18.55
N THR A 380 -7.78 -9.97 -18.54
CA THR A 380 -6.69 -9.62 -19.44
C THR A 380 -5.42 -9.24 -18.68
N ALA A 381 -4.27 -9.47 -19.31
CA ALA A 381 -2.97 -9.05 -18.82
C ALA A 381 -2.06 -8.63 -19.97
N ALA A 382 -1.47 -7.44 -19.88
CA ALA A 382 -0.51 -6.97 -20.86
C ALA A 382 0.82 -7.72 -20.72
N VAL A 383 1.36 -8.16 -21.86
CA VAL A 383 2.64 -8.87 -21.99
C VAL A 383 3.47 -8.21 -23.08
N PRO A 384 4.24 -7.16 -22.76
CA PRO A 384 5.22 -6.64 -23.70
C PRO A 384 6.35 -7.67 -23.85
N ILE A 385 6.63 -8.11 -25.08
CA ILE A 385 7.72 -9.03 -25.40
C ILE A 385 8.89 -8.21 -25.96
N ALA A 386 10.04 -8.30 -25.30
CA ALA A 386 11.29 -7.71 -25.74
C ALA A 386 12.09 -8.68 -26.62
N PRO A 387 13.03 -8.17 -27.44
CA PRO A 387 13.96 -8.98 -28.24
C PRO A 387 14.64 -10.12 -27.48
#